data_AF-F7PH92-F1
#
_entry.id   AF-F7PH92-F1
#
_cell.length_a   1.000
_cell.length_b   1.000
_cell.length_c   1.000
_cell.angle_alpha   90.00
_cell.angle_beta   90.00
_cell.angle_gamma   90.00
#
_symmetry.space_group_name_H-M   'P 1'
#
loop_
_entity.id
_entity.type
_entity.pdbx_description
1 polymer ?
#
loop_
_entity_poly.entity_id
_entity_poly.type
_entity_poly.pdbx_seq_one_letter_code
_entity_poly.pdbx_strand_id
1 'polypeptide(L)'
;MASESSESAVGDDVIGAEAITEGTGRGEVLRSPVPISFYGAVEPDTGEFIEDGHPLEGENIAGKVLVFPRGKGSTVGSYVLYGLANNGCAPAAIVNEETETIVATGAILGEIPCVDSPDAPLETLEDGETVEVDADAGLIREG
;
A
#
# COMPACT_ATOMS: atom_id res chain seq x y z
N MET A 1 25.54 10.58 40.23
CA MET A 1 24.60 11.02 39.19
C MET A 1 25.36 11.10 37.89
N ALA A 2 25.12 10.14 37.02
CA ALA A 2 25.36 10.17 35.58
C ALA A 2 24.87 8.79 35.11
N SER A 3 23.54 8.65 35.10
CA SER A 3 22.88 7.55 34.42
C SER A 3 22.40 8.15 33.12
N GLU A 4 23.13 7.93 32.05
CA GLU A 4 22.55 7.97 30.71
C GLU A 4 22.94 6.65 30.06
N SER A 5 21.93 5.79 30.06
CA SER A 5 21.93 4.44 29.56
C SER A 5 21.99 4.48 28.04
N SER A 6 22.91 3.69 27.49
CA SER A 6 22.62 2.80 26.36
C SER A 6 21.88 3.42 25.17
N GLU A 7 22.62 4.06 24.26
CA GLU A 7 22.25 4.06 22.83
C GLU A 7 22.39 2.62 22.33
N SER A 8 21.26 1.91 22.35
CA SER A 8 21.13 0.60 21.74
C SER A 8 20.90 0.81 20.25
N ALA A 9 21.88 0.47 19.45
CA ALA A 9 21.77 0.43 18.00
C ALA A 9 20.74 -0.64 17.59
N VAL A 10 19.60 -0.17 17.07
CA VAL A 10 18.79 -0.85 16.05
C VAL A 10 18.53 0.26 15.03
N GLY A 11 19.02 0.10 13.80
CA GLY A 11 18.59 0.98 12.72
C GLY A 11 17.15 0.60 12.42
N ASP A 12 16.19 1.38 12.90
CA ASP A 12 14.84 1.37 12.35
C ASP A 12 14.93 2.11 11.02
N ASP A 13 14.96 1.39 9.89
CA ASP A 13 14.80 1.97 8.56
C ASP A 13 13.35 2.46 8.41
N VAL A 14 13.07 3.61 9.02
CA VAL A 14 11.78 4.31 8.90
C VAL A 14 11.81 5.14 7.64
N ILE A 15 10.86 4.89 6.74
CA ILE A 15 10.65 5.67 5.52
C ILE A 15 9.50 6.65 5.79
N GLY A 16 9.77 7.95 5.65
CA GLY A 16 8.73 8.97 5.69
C GLY A 16 7.90 8.96 4.40
N ALA A 17 6.63 9.34 4.50
CA ALA A 17 5.70 9.44 3.38
C ALA A 17 4.62 10.49 3.69
N GLU A 18 3.87 10.91 2.68
CA GLU A 18 2.74 11.80 2.80
C GLU A 18 1.45 10.99 3.04
N ALA A 19 0.63 11.43 4.00
CA ALA A 19 -0.60 10.74 4.36
C ALA A 19 -1.75 11.11 3.41
N ILE A 20 -2.39 10.12 2.80
CA ILE A 20 -3.60 10.30 1.98
C ILE A 20 -4.87 9.96 2.77
N THR A 21 -4.81 8.91 3.57
CA THR A 21 -5.89 8.47 4.46
C THR A 21 -5.36 8.26 5.88
N GLU A 22 -6.27 7.98 6.80
CA GLU A 22 -5.96 7.65 8.19
C GLU A 22 -5.87 6.12 8.37
N GLY A 23 -5.24 5.67 9.45
CA GLY A 23 -5.19 4.27 9.84
C GLY A 23 -3.83 3.60 9.65
N THR A 24 -3.73 2.38 10.17
CA THR A 24 -2.51 1.57 10.14
C THR A 24 -2.78 0.23 9.47
N GLY A 25 -1.88 -0.19 8.58
CA GLY A 25 -1.98 -1.46 7.87
C GLY A 25 -0.66 -2.21 7.89
N ARG A 26 -0.71 -3.52 8.17
CA ARG A 26 0.47 -4.38 8.19
C ARG A 26 0.24 -5.59 7.30
N GLY A 27 1.24 -5.93 6.49
CA GLY A 27 1.17 -7.07 5.59
C GLY A 27 2.46 -7.28 4.83
N GLU A 28 2.51 -8.39 4.08
CA GLU A 28 3.60 -8.63 3.14
C GLU A 28 3.51 -7.64 1.98
N VAL A 29 4.64 -7.07 1.59
CA VAL A 29 4.77 -6.20 0.43
C VAL A 29 4.45 -7.00 -0.83
N LEU A 30 3.55 -6.43 -1.63
CA LEU A 30 3.27 -6.87 -3.00
C LEU A 30 3.47 -5.67 -3.91
N ARG A 31 4.56 -5.69 -4.67
CA ARG A 31 5.02 -4.54 -5.45
C ARG A 31 4.75 -4.72 -6.93
N SER A 32 4.09 -3.74 -7.54
CA SER A 32 4.03 -3.60 -8.98
C SER A 32 5.06 -2.59 -9.47
N PRO A 33 5.99 -2.95 -10.38
CA PRO A 33 6.90 -1.99 -11.00
C PRO A 33 6.21 -1.10 -12.04
N VAL A 34 4.93 -1.34 -12.34
CA VAL A 34 4.14 -0.61 -13.33
C VAL A 34 2.85 -0.04 -12.71
N PRO A 35 2.27 1.03 -13.29
CA PRO A 35 1.00 1.58 -12.81
C PRO A 35 -0.14 0.57 -12.87
N ILE A 36 -0.99 0.56 -11.83
CA ILE A 36 -2.12 -0.37 -11.68
C ILE A 36 -3.45 0.30 -12.08
N SER A 37 -4.28 -0.40 -12.87
CA SER A 37 -5.68 -0.03 -13.13
C SER A 37 -6.59 -0.98 -12.37
N PHE A 38 -7.15 -0.57 -11.23
CA PHE A 38 -8.07 -1.46 -10.50
C PHE A 38 -9.29 -1.89 -11.31
N TYR A 39 -9.71 -1.09 -12.30
CA TYR A 39 -10.81 -1.47 -13.17
C TYR A 39 -10.41 -2.63 -14.09
N GLY A 40 -11.01 -3.80 -13.85
CA GLY A 40 -10.81 -5.00 -14.66
C GLY A 40 -9.51 -5.75 -14.39
N ALA A 41 -8.63 -5.24 -13.51
CA ALA A 41 -7.38 -5.91 -13.15
C ALA A 41 -7.46 -6.73 -11.87
N VAL A 42 -8.42 -6.46 -11.00
CA VAL A 42 -8.59 -7.19 -9.74
C VAL A 42 -10.02 -7.69 -9.62
N GLU A 43 -10.17 -8.95 -9.26
CA GLU A 43 -11.46 -9.57 -9.02
C GLU A 43 -11.98 -9.13 -7.63
N PRO A 44 -13.10 -8.39 -7.54
CA PRO A 44 -13.50 -7.69 -6.31
C PRO A 44 -13.91 -8.61 -5.17
N ASP A 45 -14.30 -9.85 -5.48
CA ASP A 45 -14.77 -10.84 -4.49
C ASP A 45 -13.63 -11.70 -3.92
N THR A 46 -12.44 -11.67 -4.52
CA THR A 46 -11.29 -12.51 -4.10
C THR A 46 -10.04 -11.70 -3.80
N GLY A 47 -9.87 -10.53 -4.43
CA GLY A 47 -8.62 -9.77 -4.40
C GLY A 47 -7.55 -10.32 -5.34
N GLU A 48 -7.87 -11.28 -6.21
CA GLU A 48 -6.94 -11.82 -7.19
C GLU A 48 -6.72 -10.84 -8.34
N PHE A 49 -5.46 -10.67 -8.75
CA PHE A 49 -5.09 -9.86 -9.91
C PHE A 49 -5.25 -10.70 -11.19
N ILE A 50 -6.14 -10.28 -12.08
CA ILE A 50 -6.59 -11.02 -13.27
C ILE A 50 -6.26 -10.32 -14.61
N GLU A 51 -5.54 -9.18 -14.59
CA GLU A 51 -5.10 -8.51 -15.83
C GLU A 51 -4.01 -9.35 -16.52
N ASP A 52 -4.35 -9.99 -17.65
CA ASP A 52 -3.42 -10.73 -18.49
C ASP A 52 -2.17 -9.88 -18.84
N GLY A 53 -0.99 -10.44 -18.55
CA GLY A 53 0.31 -9.83 -18.85
C GLY A 53 0.76 -8.75 -17.88
N HIS A 54 0.02 -8.52 -16.79
CA HIS A 54 0.48 -7.66 -15.70
C HIS A 54 1.50 -8.39 -14.81
N PRO A 55 2.52 -7.71 -14.25
CA PRO A 55 3.49 -8.35 -13.36
C PRO A 55 2.90 -9.00 -12.11
N LEU A 56 1.70 -8.59 -11.71
CA LEU A 56 0.97 -9.12 -10.55
C LEU A 56 -0.06 -10.19 -10.93
N GLU A 57 -0.21 -10.56 -12.20
CA GLU A 57 -1.19 -11.57 -12.63
C GLU A 57 -1.09 -12.86 -11.80
N GLY A 58 -2.20 -13.28 -11.19
CA GLY A 58 -2.30 -14.45 -10.31
C GLY A 58 -1.97 -14.19 -8.84
N GLU A 59 -1.50 -13.00 -8.48
CA GLU A 59 -1.24 -12.62 -7.10
C GLU A 59 -2.53 -12.14 -6.40
N ASN A 60 -2.57 -12.29 -5.08
CA ASN A 60 -3.71 -11.83 -4.27
C ASN A 60 -3.32 -10.61 -3.41
N ILE A 61 -4.07 -9.52 -3.53
CA ILE A 61 -3.77 -8.26 -2.84
C ILE A 61 -4.36 -8.21 -1.42
N ALA A 62 -5.27 -9.11 -1.05
CA ALA A 62 -5.99 -9.05 0.21
C ALA A 62 -5.03 -9.17 1.40
N GLY A 63 -5.09 -8.19 2.31
CA GLY A 63 -4.22 -8.12 3.49
C GLY A 63 -2.73 -7.86 3.20
N LYS A 64 -2.37 -7.56 1.95
CA LYS A 64 -0.99 -7.19 1.55
C LYS A 64 -0.77 -5.69 1.67
N VAL A 65 0.49 -5.28 1.74
CA VAL A 65 0.88 -3.88 1.52
C VAL A 65 1.12 -3.72 0.03
N LEU A 66 0.17 -3.09 -0.67
CA LEU A 66 0.21 -2.97 -2.12
C LEU A 66 1.04 -1.73 -2.51
N VAL A 67 2.18 -1.96 -3.16
CA VAL A 67 3.17 -0.93 -3.48
C VAL A 67 3.25 -0.74 -4.99
N PHE A 68 3.00 0.45 -5.52
CA PHE A 68 3.02 0.68 -6.97
C PHE A 68 3.21 2.17 -7.31
N PRO A 69 3.79 2.52 -8.47
CA PRO A 69 4.19 3.90 -8.77
C PRO A 69 3.00 4.87 -8.74
N ARG A 70 1.92 4.54 -9.45
CA ARG A 70 0.70 5.34 -9.50
C ARG A 70 -0.50 4.55 -9.99
N GLY A 71 -1.69 5.03 -9.71
CA GLY A 71 -2.91 4.53 -10.33
C GLY A 71 -2.98 4.91 -11.82
N LYS A 72 -3.61 4.06 -12.64
CA LYS A 72 -4.01 4.37 -14.02
C LYS A 72 -5.51 4.09 -14.19
N GLY A 73 -6.20 4.87 -15.03
CA GLY A 73 -7.60 4.60 -15.41
C GLY A 73 -8.55 5.77 -15.19
N SER A 74 -9.82 5.44 -14.92
CA SER A 74 -10.92 6.40 -14.78
C SER A 74 -11.69 6.19 -13.46
N THR A 75 -12.75 6.97 -13.22
CA THR A 75 -13.56 6.99 -11.98
C THR A 75 -14.06 5.62 -11.51
N VAL A 76 -14.10 4.61 -12.38
CA VAL A 76 -14.59 3.26 -12.00
C VAL A 76 -13.60 2.51 -11.12
N GLY A 77 -12.29 2.81 -11.19
CA GLY A 77 -11.28 2.14 -10.37
C GLY A 77 -11.46 2.35 -8.85
N SER A 78 -11.98 3.50 -8.43
CA SER A 78 -12.22 3.79 -7.01
C SER A 78 -13.32 2.89 -6.41
N TYR A 79 -14.31 2.51 -7.22
CA TYR A 79 -15.38 1.61 -6.78
C TYR A 79 -14.90 0.17 -6.63
N VAL A 80 -13.87 -0.25 -7.35
CA VAL A 80 -13.28 -1.58 -7.19
C VAL A 80 -12.56 -1.68 -5.85
N LEU A 81 -11.73 -0.68 -5.51
CA LEU A 81 -11.09 -0.61 -4.18
C LEU A 81 -12.11 -0.61 -3.03
N TYR A 82 -13.18 0.18 -3.18
CA TYR A 82 -14.29 0.15 -2.22
C TYR A 82 -14.96 -1.22 -2.13
N GLY A 83 -15.22 -1.88 -3.27
CA GLY A 83 -15.81 -3.21 -3.32
C GLY A 83 -14.94 -4.26 -2.63
N LEU A 84 -13.62 -4.22 -2.89
CA LEU A 84 -12.63 -5.07 -2.22
C LEU A 84 -12.67 -4.88 -0.71
N ALA A 85 -12.71 -3.63 -0.23
CA ALA A 85 -12.82 -3.34 1.21
C ALA A 85 -14.11 -3.89 1.81
N ASN A 86 -15.25 -3.64 1.17
CA ASN A 86 -16.55 -4.16 1.61
C ASN A 86 -16.61 -5.70 1.62
N ASN A 87 -15.86 -6.36 0.73
CA ASN A 87 -15.76 -7.81 0.66
C ASN A 87 -14.68 -8.41 1.59
N GLY A 88 -13.91 -7.58 2.31
CA GLY A 88 -12.81 -8.04 3.15
C GLY A 88 -11.59 -8.53 2.35
N CYS A 89 -11.48 -8.14 1.08
CA CYS A 89 -10.43 -8.49 0.14
C CYS A 89 -9.52 -7.30 -0.20
N ALA A 90 -9.63 -6.18 0.52
CA ALA A 90 -8.76 -5.03 0.34
C ALA A 90 -7.31 -5.32 0.78
N PRO A 91 -6.33 -4.61 0.21
CA PRO A 91 -4.99 -4.57 0.79
C PRO A 91 -5.02 -4.02 2.21
N ALA A 92 -4.06 -4.44 3.02
CA ALA A 92 -3.86 -3.91 4.37
C ALA A 92 -3.45 -2.44 4.33
N ALA A 93 -2.64 -2.04 3.35
CA ALA A 93 -2.27 -0.65 3.08
C ALA A 93 -1.88 -0.47 1.61
N ILE A 94 -1.87 0.79 1.15
CA ILE A 94 -1.42 1.20 -0.18
C ILE A 94 -0.25 2.18 -0.03
N VAL A 95 0.80 1.97 -0.84
CA VAL A 95 1.93 2.89 -0.96
C VAL A 95 2.12 3.28 -2.43
N ASN A 96 2.10 4.58 -2.73
CA ASN A 96 2.34 5.10 -4.07
C ASN A 96 3.54 6.04 -4.16
N GLU A 97 4.19 6.13 -5.32
CA GLU A 97 5.11 7.25 -5.58
C GLU A 97 4.32 8.53 -5.78
N GLU A 98 3.21 8.45 -6.52
CA GLU A 98 2.30 9.55 -6.78
C GLU A 98 0.86 9.03 -6.71
N THR A 99 0.11 9.42 -5.68
CA THR A 99 -1.28 8.98 -5.55
C THR A 99 -2.19 9.80 -6.46
N GLU A 100 -2.92 9.10 -7.33
CA GLU A 100 -3.96 9.68 -8.17
C GLU A 100 -5.30 9.78 -7.41
N THR A 101 -6.14 10.75 -7.81
CA THR A 101 -7.45 10.99 -7.18
C THR A 101 -8.33 9.73 -7.13
N ILE A 102 -8.20 8.83 -8.10
CA ILE A 102 -8.97 7.57 -8.17
C ILE A 102 -8.57 6.62 -7.05
N VAL A 103 -7.26 6.46 -6.78
CA VAL A 103 -6.76 5.60 -5.71
C VAL A 103 -7.09 6.22 -4.36
N ALA A 104 -6.82 7.52 -4.18
CA ALA A 104 -7.19 8.24 -2.97
C ALA A 104 -8.68 8.10 -2.66
N THR A 105 -9.57 8.30 -3.64
CA THR A 105 -11.02 8.15 -3.44
C THR A 105 -11.38 6.72 -3.04
N GLY A 106 -10.79 5.72 -3.70
CA GLY A 106 -11.04 4.31 -3.37
C GLY A 106 -10.57 3.94 -1.97
N ALA A 107 -9.38 4.41 -1.57
CA ALA A 107 -8.81 4.21 -0.25
C ALA A 107 -9.64 4.90 0.84
N ILE A 108 -10.07 6.15 0.63
CA ILE A 108 -10.94 6.89 1.55
C ILE A 108 -12.27 6.16 1.73
N LEU A 109 -12.91 5.74 0.65
CA LEU A 109 -14.20 5.05 0.72
C LEU A 109 -14.09 3.66 1.35
N GLY A 110 -12.98 2.96 1.11
CA GLY A 110 -12.70 1.64 1.64
C GLY A 110 -12.03 1.63 3.02
N GLU A 111 -11.80 2.80 3.62
CA GLU A 111 -11.07 2.94 4.89
C GLU A 111 -9.70 2.22 4.88
N ILE A 112 -9.02 2.26 3.72
CA ILE A 112 -7.72 1.62 3.51
C ILE A 112 -6.62 2.64 3.81
N PRO A 113 -5.66 2.32 4.70
CA PRO A 113 -4.47 3.14 4.94
C PRO A 113 -3.69 3.35 3.65
N CYS A 114 -3.40 4.60 3.31
CA CYS A 114 -2.77 4.98 2.06
C CYS A 114 -1.79 6.13 2.30
N VAL A 115 -0.57 5.94 1.82
CA VAL A 115 0.49 6.95 1.83
C VAL A 115 1.07 7.13 0.43
N ASP A 116 1.62 8.31 0.15
CA ASP A 116 2.29 8.63 -1.11
C ASP A 116 3.63 9.33 -0.90
N SER A 117 4.37 9.57 -1.99
CA SER A 117 5.66 10.27 -1.97
C SER A 117 6.65 9.75 -0.90
N PRO A 118 6.97 8.44 -0.82
CA PRO A 118 7.90 7.93 0.17
C PRO A 118 9.30 8.53 -0.03
N ASP A 119 9.98 8.83 1.09
CA ASP A 119 11.34 9.38 1.14
C ASP A 119 12.41 8.38 0.64
N ALA A 120 12.00 7.16 0.32
CA ALA A 120 12.83 6.12 -0.26
C ALA A 120 12.18 5.56 -1.55
N PRO A 121 12.99 5.10 -2.53
CA PRO A 121 12.49 4.42 -3.71
C PRO A 121 11.61 3.21 -3.34
N LEU A 122 10.54 2.94 -4.11
CA LEU A 122 9.68 1.76 -3.88
C LEU A 122 10.42 0.42 -3.97
N GLU A 123 11.57 0.38 -4.65
CA GLU A 123 12.45 -0.80 -4.72
C GLU A 123 13.11 -1.15 -3.38
N THR A 124 13.10 -0.23 -2.41
CA THR A 124 13.56 -0.49 -1.04
C THR A 124 12.60 -1.41 -0.30
N LEU A 125 11.32 -1.46 -0.72
CA LEU A 125 10.31 -2.37 -0.20
C LEU A 125 10.34 -3.66 -1.04
N GLU A 126 10.99 -4.70 -0.53
CA GLU A 126 11.18 -5.98 -1.20
C GLU A 126 9.90 -6.83 -1.16
N ASP A 127 9.56 -7.45 -2.29
CA ASP A 127 8.40 -8.35 -2.38
C ASP A 127 8.48 -9.48 -1.34
N GLY A 128 7.41 -9.66 -0.55
CA GLY A 128 7.32 -10.66 0.50
C GLY A 128 7.88 -10.24 1.87
N GLU A 129 8.55 -9.10 1.99
CA GLU A 129 8.90 -8.55 3.31
C GLU A 129 7.63 -8.07 4.02
N THR A 130 7.58 -8.16 5.35
CA THR A 130 6.44 -7.64 6.11
C THR A 130 6.74 -6.21 6.56
N VAL A 131 5.90 -5.27 6.16
CA VAL A 131 5.97 -3.87 6.60
C VAL A 131 4.69 -3.44 7.27
N GLU A 132 4.81 -2.40 8.08
CA GLU A 132 3.70 -1.67 8.66
C GLU A 132 3.70 -0.24 8.08
N VAL A 133 2.54 0.15 7.56
CA VAL A 133 2.24 1.50 7.08
C VAL A 133 1.37 2.17 8.11
N ASP A 134 1.86 3.27 8.68
CA ASP A 134 1.13 4.16 9.58
C ASP A 134 0.79 5.43 8.80
N ALA A 135 -0.44 5.49 8.26
CA ALA A 135 -0.90 6.62 7.48
C ALA A 135 -1.28 7.81 8.38
N ASP A 136 -1.58 7.60 9.67
CA ASP A 136 -1.77 8.68 10.65
C ASP A 136 -0.46 9.47 10.87
N ALA A 137 0.67 8.76 10.90
CA ALA A 137 1.99 9.35 11.09
C ALA A 137 2.72 9.68 9.78
N GLY A 138 2.29 9.11 8.64
CA GLY A 138 2.97 9.22 7.35
C GLY A 138 4.29 8.44 7.35
N LEU A 139 4.30 7.21 7.87
CA LEU A 139 5.51 6.40 8.04
C LEU A 139 5.32 4.98 7.52
N ILE A 140 6.40 4.41 6.99
CA ILE A 140 6.52 3.00 6.62
C ILE A 140 7.71 2.42 7.39
N ARG A 141 7.52 1.26 8.03
CA ARG A 141 8.56 0.60 8.84
C ARG A 141 8.51 -0.92 8.67
N GLU A 142 9.63 -1.59 8.91
CA GLU A 142 9.67 -3.05 8.99
C GLU A 142 8.76 -3.56 10.12
N GLY A 143 8.03 -4.65 9.87
CA GLY A 143 6.97 -5.18 10.73
C GLY A 143 7.39 -6.36 11.61
#